data_AF-A0AAV3YYF1-F1
#
_entry.id   AF-A0AAV3YYF1-F1
#
_cell.length_a   1.000
_cell.length_b   1.000
_cell.length_c   1.000
_cell.angle_alpha   90.00
_cell.angle_beta   90.00
_cell.angle_gamma   90.00
#
_symmetry.space_group_name_H-M   'P 1'
#
loop_
_entity.id
_entity.type
_entity.pdbx_description
1 polymer ?
#
loop_
_entity_poly.entity_id
_entity_poly.type
_entity_poly.pdbx_seq_one_letter_code
_entity_poly.pdbx_strand_id
1 'polypeptide(L)'
;MPKIPTTRDSGAKRWCFTLLNYTATDETKIQNLGRPSICSYLVYGRENTKTNTPHLQGFISLTTKQRFTALKKLLGDTAHIEKARGTDQQNLTYCSKEDPSPFVYGKPKTGTIERRGGHRGEVAYELACIIGRTEKNDPPTEKELEITKEKGIALIFHGKRIDTLADKLRFEQLKKECLEEYTKVNWKPFQTRNHSHMPNKTRQTNNSI
;
A
#
# COMPACT_ATOMS: atom_id res chain seq x y z
N MET A 1 7.05 18.20 -27.63
CA MET A 1 6.12 17.25 -26.97
C MET A 1 6.68 16.89 -25.59
N PRO A 2 5.88 16.95 -24.52
CA PRO A 2 6.33 16.53 -23.20
C PRO A 2 6.54 15.01 -23.17
N LYS A 3 7.71 14.57 -22.69
CA LYS A 3 8.02 13.14 -22.52
C LYS A 3 7.23 12.61 -21.31
N ILE A 4 6.25 11.75 -21.57
CA ILE A 4 5.53 11.01 -20.52
C ILE A 4 6.56 10.11 -19.79
N PRO A 5 6.64 10.14 -18.45
CA PRO A 5 7.50 9.24 -17.71
C PRO A 5 7.03 7.80 -17.93
N THR A 6 7.77 7.02 -18.72
CA THR A 6 7.53 5.58 -18.83
C THR A 6 7.97 4.93 -17.53
N THR A 7 7.03 4.57 -16.66
CA THR A 7 7.32 3.76 -15.46
C THR A 7 7.89 2.43 -15.92
N ARG A 8 9.21 2.24 -15.74
CA ARG A 8 9.89 0.98 -16.08
C ARG A 8 9.31 -0.13 -15.22
N ASP A 9 8.81 -1.19 -15.85
CA ASP A 9 8.26 -2.34 -15.12
C ASP A 9 9.32 -2.94 -14.18
N SER A 10 8.90 -3.19 -12.94
CA SER A 10 9.78 -3.65 -11.87
C SER A 10 10.12 -5.12 -12.07
N GLY A 11 11.42 -5.44 -12.02
CA GLY A 11 11.88 -6.83 -12.13
C GLY A 11 11.43 -7.68 -10.93
N ALA A 12 11.17 -8.96 -11.17
CA ALA A 12 10.78 -9.93 -10.15
C ALA A 12 11.66 -11.18 -10.22
N LYS A 13 11.71 -11.94 -9.13
CA LYS A 13 12.42 -13.23 -9.08
C LYS A 13 11.51 -14.41 -9.41
N ARG A 14 10.21 -14.30 -9.15
CA ARG A 14 9.26 -15.42 -9.18
C ARG A 14 8.25 -15.19 -10.28
N TRP A 15 8.15 -16.13 -11.21
CA TRP A 15 7.33 -16.01 -12.40
C TRP A 15 6.62 -17.32 -12.72
N CYS A 16 5.36 -17.22 -13.12
CA CYS A 16 4.60 -18.30 -13.74
C CYS A 16 4.72 -18.17 -15.25
N PHE A 17 4.71 -19.29 -15.97
CA PHE A 17 4.72 -19.28 -17.43
C PHE A 17 3.84 -20.38 -18.02
N THR A 18 3.37 -20.12 -19.23
CA THR A 18 2.64 -21.08 -20.07
C THR A 18 3.26 -21.06 -21.46
N LEU A 19 3.73 -22.21 -21.95
CA LEU A 19 4.26 -22.35 -23.31
C LEU A 19 3.39 -23.32 -24.10
N LEU A 20 2.55 -22.77 -24.98
CA LEU A 20 1.69 -23.55 -25.89
C LEU A 20 2.50 -24.11 -27.05
N ASN A 21 2.10 -25.28 -27.57
CA ASN A 21 2.70 -25.92 -28.74
C ASN A 21 4.23 -26.07 -28.62
N TYR A 22 4.70 -26.43 -27.43
CA TYR A 22 6.13 -26.58 -27.16
C TYR A 22 6.74 -27.69 -28.02
N THR A 23 7.97 -27.49 -28.45
CA THR A 23 8.77 -28.54 -29.09
C THR A 23 9.70 -29.19 -28.06
N ALA A 24 10.25 -30.36 -28.39
CA ALA A 24 11.30 -31.00 -27.57
C ALA A 24 12.51 -30.07 -27.32
N THR A 25 12.83 -29.23 -28.31
CA THR A 25 13.88 -28.21 -28.19
C THR A 25 13.51 -27.14 -27.16
N ASP A 26 12.25 -26.71 -27.12
CA ASP A 26 11.80 -25.71 -26.14
C ASP A 26 11.79 -26.27 -24.72
N GLU A 27 11.36 -27.52 -24.58
CA GLU A 27 11.42 -28.22 -23.31
C GLU A 27 12.87 -28.35 -22.82
N THR A 28 13.80 -28.74 -23.71
CA THR A 28 15.23 -28.80 -23.41
C THR A 28 15.78 -27.43 -22.99
N LYS A 29 15.38 -26.34 -23.66
CA LYS A 29 15.77 -24.97 -23.27
C LYS A 29 15.27 -24.63 -21.86
N ILE A 30 14.03 -24.96 -21.52
CA ILE A 30 13.46 -24.72 -20.20
C ILE A 30 14.20 -25.55 -19.14
N GLN A 31 14.45 -26.84 -19.40
CA GLN A 31 15.20 -27.71 -18.50
C GLN A 31 16.61 -27.14 -18.21
N ASN A 32 17.29 -26.59 -19.22
CA ASN A 32 18.61 -25.95 -19.09
C ASN A 32 18.62 -24.69 -18.20
N LEU A 33 17.45 -24.09 -17.91
CA LEU A 33 17.34 -23.02 -16.92
C LEU A 33 17.46 -23.55 -15.48
N GLY A 34 17.25 -24.84 -15.26
CA GLY A 34 17.42 -25.55 -14.00
C GLY A 34 18.88 -25.68 -13.58
N ARG A 35 19.51 -24.56 -13.21
CA ARG A 35 20.89 -24.53 -12.72
C ARG A 35 21.11 -23.37 -11.74
N PRO A 36 22.06 -23.48 -10.79
CA PRO A 36 22.18 -22.51 -9.68
C PRO A 36 22.43 -21.07 -10.14
N SER A 37 23.13 -20.89 -11.27
CA SER A 37 23.44 -19.59 -11.85
C SER A 37 22.21 -18.85 -12.41
N ILE A 38 21.09 -19.55 -12.66
CA ILE A 38 19.87 -18.98 -13.23
C ILE A 38 18.73 -18.98 -12.21
N CYS A 39 18.41 -20.15 -11.66
CA CYS A 39 17.28 -20.30 -10.76
C CYS A 39 17.62 -21.12 -9.52
N SER A 40 16.85 -20.84 -8.47
CA SER A 40 16.84 -21.61 -7.23
C SER A 40 15.77 -22.70 -7.22
N TYR A 41 14.74 -22.56 -8.07
CA TYR A 41 13.69 -23.54 -8.22
C TYR A 41 13.01 -23.38 -9.59
N LEU A 42 12.70 -24.49 -10.24
CA LEU A 42 11.96 -24.56 -11.50
C LEU A 42 11.07 -25.80 -11.45
N VAL A 43 9.80 -25.62 -11.82
CA VAL A 43 8.86 -26.72 -12.02
C VAL A 43 8.04 -26.45 -13.27
N TYR A 44 7.72 -27.50 -14.03
CA TYR A 44 6.64 -27.45 -15.01
C TYR A 44 6.00 -28.83 -15.16
N GLY A 45 4.71 -28.84 -15.51
CA GLY A 45 4.00 -30.02 -15.97
C GLY A 45 3.60 -29.89 -17.43
N ARG A 46 3.44 -31.04 -18.07
CA ARG A 46 2.92 -31.17 -19.42
C ARG A 46 1.42 -31.35 -19.33
N GLU A 47 0.68 -30.38 -19.86
CA GLU A 47 -0.78 -30.32 -19.78
C GLU A 47 -1.38 -30.16 -21.17
N ASN A 48 -2.69 -30.45 -21.29
CA ASN A 48 -3.45 -30.19 -22.51
C ASN A 48 -4.51 -29.14 -22.23
N THR A 49 -4.69 -28.20 -23.16
CA THR A 49 -5.84 -27.29 -23.08
C THR A 49 -7.14 -28.07 -23.35
N LYS A 50 -8.29 -27.43 -23.13
CA LYS A 50 -9.61 -27.99 -23.51
C LYS A 50 -9.72 -28.35 -25.00
N THR A 51 -8.90 -27.74 -25.85
CA THR A 51 -8.83 -27.98 -27.30
C THR A 51 -7.75 -29.00 -27.67
N ASN A 52 -7.23 -29.79 -26.71
CA ASN A 52 -6.14 -30.74 -26.89
C ASN A 52 -4.82 -30.12 -27.40
N THR A 53 -4.56 -28.86 -27.06
CA THR A 53 -3.29 -28.21 -27.39
C THR A 53 -2.26 -28.51 -26.29
N PRO A 54 -1.13 -29.15 -26.59
CA PRO A 54 -0.11 -29.44 -25.60
C PRO A 54 0.54 -28.14 -25.12
N HIS A 55 0.77 -28.03 -23.83
CA HIS A 55 1.47 -26.89 -23.24
C HIS A 55 2.27 -27.26 -22.01
N LEU A 56 3.31 -26.47 -21.76
CA LEU A 56 4.05 -26.51 -20.50
C LEU A 56 3.47 -25.44 -19.58
N GLN A 57 2.91 -25.87 -18.45
CA GLN A 57 2.47 -24.99 -17.37
C GLN A 57 3.54 -25.01 -16.29
N GLY A 58 4.15 -23.86 -16.00
CA GLY A 58 5.36 -23.83 -15.19
C GLY A 58 5.54 -22.62 -14.28
N PHE A 59 6.52 -22.76 -13.39
CA PHE A 59 6.93 -21.76 -12.41
C PHE A 59 8.45 -21.74 -12.26
N ILE A 60 9.04 -20.55 -12.19
CA ILE A 60 10.47 -20.35 -11.99
C ILE A 60 10.75 -19.32 -10.89
N SER A 61 11.65 -19.69 -9.97
CA SER A 61 12.18 -18.86 -8.89
C SER A 61 13.65 -18.56 -9.15
N LEU A 62 13.91 -17.42 -9.79
CA LEU A 62 15.21 -16.97 -10.28
C LEU A 62 16.14 -16.57 -9.14
N THR A 63 17.45 -16.74 -9.35
CA THR A 63 18.49 -16.32 -8.40
C THR A 63 18.56 -14.79 -8.33
N THR A 64 18.44 -14.12 -9.48
CA THR A 64 18.43 -12.66 -9.63
C THR A 64 17.09 -12.15 -10.16
N LYS A 65 16.74 -10.89 -9.88
CA LYS A 65 15.51 -10.29 -10.41
C LYS A 65 15.65 -10.11 -11.92
N GLN A 66 14.68 -10.57 -12.69
CA GLN A 66 14.60 -10.35 -14.13
C GLN A 66 13.38 -9.49 -14.46
N ARG A 67 13.50 -8.70 -15.52
CA ARG A 67 12.36 -7.97 -16.10
C ARG A 67 11.65 -8.86 -17.12
N PHE A 68 10.40 -8.51 -17.44
CA PHE A 68 9.57 -9.24 -18.39
C PHE A 68 10.32 -9.56 -19.70
N THR A 69 10.92 -8.56 -20.34
CA THR A 69 11.62 -8.73 -21.62
C THR A 69 12.87 -9.62 -21.53
N ALA A 70 13.60 -9.58 -20.41
CA ALA A 70 14.75 -10.45 -20.19
C ALA A 70 14.30 -11.90 -19.97
N LEU A 71 13.20 -12.10 -19.24
CA LEU A 71 12.66 -13.42 -18.99
C LEU A 71 12.05 -14.05 -20.25
N LYS A 72 11.40 -13.27 -21.11
CA LYS A 72 10.92 -13.74 -22.42
C LYS A 72 12.03 -14.35 -23.27
N LYS A 73 13.23 -13.73 -23.29
CA LYS A 73 14.38 -14.29 -24.01
C LYS A 73 14.87 -15.63 -23.46
N LEU A 74 14.65 -15.89 -22.16
CA LEU A 74 15.04 -17.15 -21.53
C LEU A 74 14.00 -18.27 -21.78
N LEU A 75 12.71 -17.93 -21.68
CA LEU A 75 11.61 -18.89 -21.78
C LEU A 75 11.07 -19.06 -23.21
N GLY A 76 11.36 -18.13 -24.12
CA GLY A 76 10.84 -18.08 -25.47
C GLY A 76 9.85 -16.93 -25.72
N ASP A 77 9.93 -16.35 -26.92
CA ASP A 77 9.10 -15.22 -27.32
C ASP A 77 7.61 -15.54 -27.46
N THR A 78 7.23 -16.82 -27.43
CA THR A 78 5.84 -17.28 -27.43
C THR A 78 5.29 -17.59 -26.03
N ALA A 79 6.15 -17.74 -25.01
CA ALA A 79 5.71 -18.06 -23.65
C ALA A 79 4.88 -16.93 -23.02
N HIS A 80 3.68 -17.23 -22.52
CA HIS A 80 2.97 -16.29 -21.65
C HIS A 80 3.64 -16.29 -20.28
N ILE A 81 3.91 -15.12 -19.70
CA ILE A 81 4.61 -15.02 -18.40
C ILE A 81 3.94 -13.99 -17.49
N GLU A 82 3.86 -14.32 -16.20
CA GLU A 82 3.27 -13.45 -15.17
C GLU A 82 4.08 -13.49 -13.88
N LYS A 83 4.07 -12.38 -13.10
CA LYS A 83 4.70 -12.36 -11.78
C LYS A 83 3.93 -13.30 -10.85
N ALA A 84 4.62 -14.24 -10.23
CA ALA A 84 3.98 -15.23 -9.38
C ALA A 84 3.44 -14.63 -8.08
N ARG A 85 2.22 -15.01 -7.71
CA ARG A 85 1.54 -14.54 -6.48
C ARG A 85 1.42 -15.61 -5.40
N GLY A 86 1.41 -16.89 -5.76
CA GLY A 86 1.32 -18.02 -4.82
C GLY A 86 2.69 -18.46 -4.26
N THR A 87 2.71 -19.38 -3.29
CA THR A 87 3.94 -19.97 -2.72
C THR A 87 4.61 -20.91 -3.72
N ASP A 88 5.88 -21.27 -3.51
CA ASP A 88 6.55 -22.25 -4.37
C ASP A 88 5.82 -23.60 -4.32
N GLN A 89 5.28 -23.97 -3.15
CA GLN A 89 4.48 -25.18 -2.96
C GLN A 89 3.15 -25.13 -3.72
N GLN A 90 2.42 -24.02 -3.68
CA GLN A 90 1.19 -23.85 -4.46
C GLN A 90 1.45 -23.97 -5.96
N ASN A 91 2.56 -23.40 -6.44
CA ASN A 91 2.95 -23.52 -7.85
C ASN A 91 3.34 -24.95 -8.22
N LEU A 92 4.04 -25.68 -7.34
CA LEU A 92 4.34 -27.11 -7.54
C LEU A 92 3.04 -27.90 -7.72
N THR A 93 2.12 -27.79 -6.76
CA THR A 93 0.82 -28.47 -6.82
C THR A 93 0.03 -28.10 -8.07
N TYR A 94 0.09 -26.84 -8.49
CA TYR A 94 -0.59 -26.39 -9.70
C TYR A 94 0.02 -27.01 -10.96
N CYS A 95 1.35 -27.04 -11.08
CA CYS A 95 2.03 -27.59 -12.24
C CYS A 95 1.98 -29.12 -12.30
N SER A 96 1.68 -29.80 -11.19
CA SER A 96 1.59 -31.27 -11.12
C SER A 96 0.15 -31.78 -11.20
N LYS A 97 -0.83 -30.95 -11.59
CA LYS A 97 -2.25 -31.36 -11.54
C LYS A 97 -2.62 -32.40 -12.59
N GLU A 98 -2.02 -32.31 -13.78
CA GLU A 98 -2.30 -33.19 -14.93
C GLU A 98 -1.06 -33.97 -15.39
N ASP A 99 0.13 -33.63 -14.88
CA ASP A 99 1.37 -34.35 -15.16
C ASP A 99 1.79 -35.17 -13.93
N PRO A 100 1.72 -36.53 -13.98
CA PRO A 100 2.19 -37.38 -12.89
C PRO A 100 3.72 -37.40 -12.74
N SER A 101 4.47 -36.91 -13.74
CA SER A 101 5.92 -36.82 -13.75
C SER A 101 6.39 -35.41 -14.15
N PRO A 102 6.05 -34.37 -13.35
CA PRO A 102 6.43 -33.01 -13.65
C PRO A 102 7.95 -32.89 -13.56
N PHE A 103 8.54 -32.04 -14.39
CA PHE A 103 9.94 -31.70 -14.24
C PHE A 103 10.12 -30.82 -13.00
N VAL A 104 11.09 -31.15 -12.16
CA VAL A 104 11.42 -30.38 -10.96
C VAL A 104 12.94 -30.22 -10.85
N TYR A 105 13.39 -28.98 -10.71
CA TYR A 105 14.75 -28.63 -10.36
C TYR A 105 14.76 -27.80 -9.07
N GLY A 106 15.63 -28.15 -8.14
CA GLY A 106 15.75 -27.51 -6.83
C GLY A 106 14.69 -27.97 -5.84
N LYS A 107 14.45 -27.16 -4.79
CA LYS A 107 13.40 -27.43 -3.78
C LYS A 107 12.51 -26.19 -3.61
N PRO A 108 11.20 -26.36 -3.38
CA PRO A 108 10.33 -25.24 -3.05
C PRO A 108 10.88 -24.50 -1.84
N LYS A 109 10.91 -23.16 -1.87
CA LYS A 109 11.25 -22.40 -0.67
C LYS A 109 10.11 -22.51 0.33
N THR A 110 10.40 -23.12 1.47
CA THR A 110 9.52 -23.15 2.63
C THR A 110 9.58 -21.79 3.31
N GLY A 111 8.48 -21.05 3.20
CA GLY A 111 8.31 -19.75 3.81
C GLY A 111 6.93 -19.25 3.43
N THR A 112 6.18 -18.74 4.41
CA THR A 112 4.96 -17.99 4.17
C THR A 112 5.30 -16.92 3.13
N ILE A 113 4.40 -16.63 2.18
CA ILE A 113 4.47 -15.35 1.49
C ILE A 113 4.13 -14.31 2.55
N GLU A 114 5.11 -13.94 3.37
CA GLU A 114 5.08 -12.65 3.99
C GLU A 114 5.14 -11.69 2.83
N ARG A 115 3.95 -11.22 2.44
CA ARG A 115 3.83 -9.93 1.81
C ARG A 115 4.54 -8.99 2.77
N ARG A 116 5.80 -8.67 2.50
CA ARG A 116 6.33 -7.34 2.83
C ARG A 116 5.61 -6.32 1.95
N GLY A 117 4.28 -6.29 2.03
CA GLY A 117 3.56 -5.04 1.91
C GLY A 117 4.09 -4.24 3.07
N GLY A 118 4.98 -3.29 2.78
CA GLY A 118 5.43 -2.39 3.84
C GLY A 118 4.19 -1.84 4.53
N HIS A 119 4.21 -1.73 5.86
CA HIS A 119 3.16 -1.09 6.65
C HIS A 119 2.82 0.33 6.15
N ARG A 120 3.62 0.88 5.23
CA ARG A 120 3.36 2.06 4.40
C ARG A 120 1.94 2.18 3.83
N GLY A 121 1.30 1.09 3.36
CA GLY A 121 -0.01 1.18 2.71
C GLY A 121 -1.17 1.44 3.68
N GLU A 122 -1.19 0.70 4.78
CA GLU A 122 -2.24 0.77 5.81
C GLU A 122 -2.13 2.07 6.63
N VAL A 123 -0.90 2.46 6.98
CA VAL A 123 -0.64 3.70 7.71
C VAL A 123 -0.90 4.94 6.84
N ALA A 124 -0.58 4.89 5.54
CA ALA A 124 -0.90 6.01 4.64
C ALA A 124 -2.41 6.19 4.43
N TYR A 125 -3.17 5.09 4.43
CA TYR A 125 -4.63 5.14 4.33
C TYR A 125 -5.26 5.72 5.61
N GLU A 126 -4.85 5.24 6.79
CA GLU A 126 -5.29 5.79 8.08
C GLU A 126 -4.98 7.30 8.19
N LEU A 127 -3.78 7.72 7.81
CA LEU A 127 -3.36 9.13 7.78
C LEU A 127 -4.18 9.96 6.78
N ALA A 128 -4.45 9.44 5.58
CA ALA A 128 -5.27 10.13 4.59
C ALA A 128 -6.71 10.33 5.09
N CYS A 129 -7.25 9.34 5.81
CA CYS A 129 -8.56 9.46 6.46
C CYS A 129 -8.56 10.52 7.56
N ILE A 130 -7.54 10.56 8.41
CA ILE A 130 -7.41 11.57 9.47
C ILE A 130 -7.28 12.98 8.88
N ILE A 131 -6.38 13.17 7.90
CA ILE A 131 -6.16 14.46 7.24
C ILE A 131 -7.45 14.92 6.52
N GLY A 132 -8.11 14.03 5.78
CA GLY A 132 -9.34 14.36 5.06
C GLY A 132 -10.54 14.69 5.97
N ARG A 133 -10.57 14.17 7.21
CA ARG A 133 -11.56 14.55 8.23
C ARG A 133 -11.26 15.93 8.83
N THR A 134 -9.98 16.23 9.09
CA THR A 134 -9.60 17.57 9.59
C THR A 134 -9.91 18.69 8.61
N GLU A 135 -9.81 18.44 7.30
CA GLU A 135 -10.20 19.39 6.24
C GLU A 135 -11.71 19.66 6.22
N LYS A 136 -12.51 18.83 6.92
CA LYS A 136 -13.96 18.98 7.11
C LYS A 136 -14.36 19.42 8.53
N ASN A 137 -13.43 20.00 9.29
CA ASN A 137 -13.62 20.43 10.70
C ASN A 137 -13.94 19.29 11.69
N ASP A 138 -13.52 18.06 11.40
CA ASP A 138 -13.63 16.93 12.31
C ASP A 138 -12.23 16.54 12.84
N PRO A 139 -11.82 17.04 14.02
CA PRO A 139 -10.47 16.84 14.53
C PRO A 139 -10.25 15.41 15.06
N PRO A 140 -9.03 14.85 14.90
CA PRO A 140 -8.72 13.50 15.38
C PRO A 140 -8.73 13.43 16.90
N THR A 141 -9.05 12.25 17.42
CA THR A 141 -8.99 11.94 18.86
C THR A 141 -7.55 11.72 19.35
N GLU A 142 -7.33 11.86 20.66
CA GLU A 142 -6.02 11.63 21.32
C GLU A 142 -5.45 10.24 20.99
N LYS A 143 -6.31 9.22 20.96
CA LYS A 143 -5.97 7.82 20.66
C LYS A 143 -5.53 7.61 19.21
N GLU A 144 -6.14 8.33 18.27
CA GLU A 144 -5.75 8.30 16.85
C GLU A 144 -4.39 8.99 16.62
N LEU A 145 -4.10 10.05 17.38
CA LEU A 145 -2.80 10.73 17.38
C LEU A 145 -1.69 9.86 17.97
N GLU A 146 -1.98 9.06 19.00
CA GLU A 146 -1.04 8.17 19.66
C GLU A 146 -0.61 7.00 18.75
N ILE A 147 -1.57 6.35 18.06
CA ILE A 147 -1.32 5.33 17.04
C ILE A 147 -0.40 5.84 15.92
N THR A 148 -0.52 7.13 15.58
CA THR A 148 0.27 7.78 14.53
C THR A 148 1.75 7.98 14.94
N LYS A 149 2.02 8.18 16.24
CA LYS A 149 3.38 8.39 16.78
C LYS A 149 4.20 7.11 16.84
N GLU A 150 3.56 5.96 17.12
CA GLU A 150 4.23 4.65 17.18
C GLU A 150 4.70 4.16 15.80
N LYS A 151 4.00 4.56 14.74
CA LYS A 151 4.25 4.14 13.35
C LYS A 151 5.23 5.10 12.65
N GLY A 152 6.49 5.11 13.09
CA GLY A 152 7.57 6.08 12.79
C GLY A 152 7.83 6.57 11.34
N ILE A 153 7.18 6.00 10.31
CA ILE A 153 7.20 6.52 8.93
C ILE A 153 6.33 7.79 8.78
N ALA A 154 5.27 7.93 9.59
CA ALA A 154 4.36 9.08 9.58
C ALA A 154 5.07 10.39 9.98
N LEU A 155 5.95 10.32 10.98
CA LEU A 155 6.79 11.45 11.42
C LEU A 155 7.72 11.94 10.31
N ILE A 156 8.28 11.02 9.52
CA ILE A 156 9.28 11.33 8.48
C ILE A 156 8.69 12.18 7.34
N PHE A 157 7.44 11.94 6.95
CA PHE A 157 6.81 12.65 5.81
C PHE A 157 5.85 13.77 6.22
N HIS A 158 5.23 13.68 7.40
CA HIS A 158 4.15 14.58 7.81
C HIS A 158 4.35 15.21 9.19
N GLY A 159 5.51 14.99 9.83
CA GLY A 159 5.82 15.48 11.18
C GLY A 159 5.45 16.94 11.42
N LYS A 160 5.86 17.86 10.53
CA LYS A 160 5.53 19.29 10.66
C LYS A 160 4.02 19.58 10.71
N ARG A 161 3.20 18.85 9.94
CA ARG A 161 1.73 19.03 9.95
C ARG A 161 1.10 18.45 11.21
N ILE A 162 1.64 17.32 11.71
CA ILE A 162 1.21 16.69 12.96
C ILE A 162 1.54 17.59 14.16
N ASP A 163 2.75 18.14 14.22
CA ASP A 163 3.16 19.08 15.27
C ASP A 163 2.26 20.32 15.29
N THR A 164 1.99 20.90 14.12
CA THR A 164 1.09 22.06 13.99
C THR A 164 -0.33 21.76 14.49
N LEU A 165 -0.83 20.54 14.24
CA LEU A 165 -2.16 20.13 14.71
C LEU A 165 -2.18 19.89 16.22
N ALA A 166 -1.13 19.27 16.77
CA ALA A 166 -0.98 19.06 18.21
C ALA A 166 -0.90 20.39 18.97
N ASP A 167 -0.16 21.37 18.43
CA ASP A 167 -0.06 22.72 19.02
C ASP A 167 -1.41 23.45 19.00
N LYS A 168 -2.18 23.33 17.91
CA LYS A 168 -3.54 23.90 17.82
C LYS A 168 -4.51 23.29 18.83
N LEU A 169 -4.48 21.97 19.00
CA LEU A 169 -5.31 21.27 19.98
C LEU A 169 -4.96 21.69 21.41
N ARG A 170 -3.66 21.72 21.74
CA ARG A 170 -3.18 22.21 23.05
C ARG A 170 -3.58 23.65 23.30
N PHE A 171 -3.49 24.52 22.29
CA PHE A 171 -3.91 25.92 22.41
C PHE A 171 -5.41 26.06 22.69
N GLU A 172 -6.27 25.33 21.98
CA GLU A 172 -7.73 25.39 22.23
C GLU A 172 -8.10 24.79 23.60
N GLN A 173 -7.41 23.75 24.06
CA GLN A 173 -7.57 23.20 25.41
C GLN A 173 -7.18 24.23 26.49
N LEU A 174 -5.98 24.83 26.37
CA LEU A 174 -5.51 25.90 27.26
C LEU A 174 -6.45 27.10 27.26
N LYS A 175 -6.94 27.49 26.08
CA LYS A 175 -7.91 28.58 25.93
C LYS A 175 -9.22 28.26 26.66
N LYS A 176 -9.71 27.02 26.55
CA LYS A 176 -10.91 26.56 27.26
C LYS A 176 -10.71 26.57 28.78
N GLU A 177 -9.58 26.07 29.26
CA GLU A 177 -9.21 26.09 30.69
C GLU A 177 -9.08 27.53 31.22
N CYS A 178 -8.40 28.41 30.48
CA CYS A 178 -8.34 29.84 30.81
C CYS A 178 -9.73 30.49 30.83
N LEU A 179 -10.62 30.15 29.89
CA LEU A 179 -12.01 30.64 29.87
C LEU A 179 -12.81 30.15 31.08
N GLU A 180 -12.67 28.88 31.45
CA GLU A 180 -13.31 28.31 32.65
C GLU A 180 -12.77 28.97 33.94
N GLU A 181 -11.47 29.27 34.00
CA GLU A 181 -10.86 30.00 35.10
C GLU A 181 -11.35 31.47 35.14
N TYR A 182 -11.49 32.12 33.98
CA TYR A 182 -12.05 33.47 33.85
C TYR A 182 -13.51 33.56 34.33
N THR A 183 -14.32 32.51 34.14
CA THR A 183 -15.71 32.47 34.64
C THR A 183 -15.81 32.33 36.16
N LYS A 184 -14.74 31.90 36.83
CA LYS A 184 -14.66 31.75 38.30
C LYS A 184 -13.99 32.94 38.99
N VAL A 185 -13.69 34.02 38.26
CA VAL A 185 -13.06 35.21 38.81
C VAL A 185 -14.04 35.92 39.76
N ASN A 186 -13.64 36.01 41.03
CA ASN A 186 -14.32 36.86 42.01
C ASN A 186 -13.95 38.31 41.73
N TRP A 187 -14.83 39.02 41.03
CA TRP A 187 -14.64 40.42 40.70
C TRP A 187 -14.59 41.27 41.98
N LYS A 188 -13.68 42.25 42.04
CA LYS A 188 -13.71 43.22 43.16
C LYS A 188 -15.01 44.04 43.09
N PRO A 189 -15.56 44.53 44.22
CA PRO A 189 -16.87 45.18 44.25
C PRO A 189 -17.05 46.37 43.29
N PHE A 190 -15.95 47.03 42.88
CA PHE A 190 -15.96 48.15 41.93
C PHE A 190 -15.88 47.73 40.45
N GLN A 191 -15.76 46.44 40.15
CA GLN A 191 -15.66 45.88 38.79
C GLN A 191 -16.97 45.25 38.30
N THR A 192 -17.95 45.03 39.18
CA THR A 192 -19.30 44.58 38.80
C THR A 192 -20.14 45.77 38.35
N ARG A 193 -20.46 45.89 37.05
CA ARG A 193 -21.44 46.86 36.58
C ARG A 193 -22.83 46.47 37.10
N ASN A 194 -23.40 47.30 37.96
CA ASN A 194 -24.81 47.21 38.35
C ASN A 194 -25.70 47.31 37.10
N HIS A 195 -26.29 46.19 36.67
CA HIS A 195 -27.37 46.20 35.68
C HIS A 195 -28.68 46.62 36.35
N SER A 196 -28.88 47.91 36.52
CA SER A 196 -30.19 48.50 36.78
C SER A 196 -30.22 49.94 36.30
N HIS A 197 -31.21 50.23 35.44
CA HIS A 197 -31.57 51.51 34.81
C HIS A 197 -30.81 51.97 33.56
N MET A 198 -31.37 51.72 32.37
CA MET A 198 -32.19 52.69 31.60
C MET A 198 -32.43 52.23 30.14
N PRO A 199 -33.48 52.75 29.45
CA PRO A 199 -34.37 51.96 28.61
C PRO A 199 -34.03 51.94 27.11
N ASN A 200 -34.71 51.01 26.42
CA ASN A 200 -34.85 50.87 24.96
C ASN A 200 -35.01 52.21 24.24
N LYS A 201 -34.18 52.46 23.21
CA LYS A 201 -34.53 53.37 22.12
C LYS A 201 -34.53 52.62 20.79
N THR A 202 -35.74 52.31 20.37
CA THR A 202 -36.18 51.99 19.01
C THR A 202 -35.54 52.93 17.99
N ARG A 203 -34.92 52.36 16.96
CA ARG A 203 -34.48 53.09 15.77
C ARG A 203 -35.71 53.35 14.90
N GLN A 204 -36.26 54.57 14.96
CA GLN A 204 -37.13 55.07 13.89
C GLN A 204 -36.25 55.43 12.69
N THR A 205 -36.60 54.84 11.55
CA THR A 205 -36.20 55.28 10.22
C THR A 205 -36.66 56.71 9.99
N ASN A 206 -35.82 57.56 9.38
CA ASN A 206 -36.31 58.62 8.52
C ASN A 206 -35.31 58.96 7.40
N ASN A 207 -35.93 59.21 6.26
CA ASN A 207 -35.42 59.47 4.92
C ASN A 207 -34.48 60.68 4.79
N SER A 208 -33.61 60.55 3.78
CA SER A 208 -33.19 61.51 2.74
C SER A 208 -32.87 62.96 3.12
N ILE A 209 -31.70 63.42 2.65
CA ILE A 209 -31.61 64.15 1.36
C ILE A 209 -30.44 63.58 0.57
#